data_AF-A0A376F564-F1
#
_entry.id   AF-A0A376F564-F1
#
_cell.length_a   1.000
_cell.length_b   1.000
_cell.length_c   1.000
_cell.angle_alpha   90.00
_cell.angle_beta   90.00
_cell.angle_gamma   90.00
#
_symmetry.space_group_name_H-M   'P 1'
#
loop_
_entity.id
_entity.type
_entity.pdbx_description
1 polymer ?
#
loop_
_entity_poly.entity_id
_entity_poly.type
_entity_poly.pdbx_seq_one_letter_code
_entity_poly.pdbx_strand_id
1 'polypeptide(L)' 'MSELNEKLATAWEGFAKGDWQNEVNVRDFIQKNYTRMKVTNPSWLAQLTRPPSCGTA' A
#
# COMPACT_ATOMS: atom_id res chain seq x y z
N MET A 1 -9.33 -20.98 15.15
CA MET A 1 -10.16 -19.81 14.76
C MET A 1 -9.62 -18.49 15.35
N SER A 2 -9.01 -18.46 16.53
CA SER A 2 -8.43 -17.21 17.11
C SER A 2 -7.17 -16.73 16.37
N GLU A 3 -6.23 -17.62 16.05
CA GLU A 3 -4.95 -17.24 15.43
C GLU A 3 -5.08 -16.58 14.06
N LEU A 4 -6.12 -16.92 13.28
CA LEU A 4 -6.34 -16.32 11.97
C LEU A 4 -6.74 -14.84 12.12
N ASN A 5 -7.54 -14.53 13.14
CA ASN A 5 -8.01 -13.17 13.40
C ASN A 5 -6.87 -12.26 13.89
N GLU A 6 -5.94 -12.81 14.68
CA GLU A 6 -4.74 -12.08 15.12
C GLU A 6 -3.82 -11.74 13.95
N LYS A 7 -3.59 -12.69 13.02
CA LYS A 7 -2.79 -12.42 11.82
C LYS A 7 -3.41 -11.37 10.91
N LEU A 8 -4.74 -11.37 10.79
CA LEU A 8 -5.47 -10.36 10.02
C LEU A 8 -5.40 -8.99 10.70
N ALA A 9 -5.55 -8.93 12.02
CA ALA A 9 -5.43 -7.69 12.79
C ALA A 9 -4.04 -7.05 12.62
N THR A 10 -2.96 -7.85 12.69
CA THR A 10 -1.59 -7.37 12.45
C THR A 10 -1.38 -6.95 11.00
N ALA A 11 -1.89 -7.69 10.03
CA ALA A 11 -1.75 -7.35 8.60
C ALA A 11 -2.54 -6.10 8.20
N TRP A 12 -3.61 -5.79 8.92
CA TRP A 12 -4.50 -4.66 8.65
C TRP A 12 -4.20 -3.43 9.51
N GLU A 13 -3.14 -3.47 10.31
CA GLU A 13 -2.68 -2.34 11.11
C GLU A 13 -2.28 -1.16 10.19
N GLY A 14 -2.94 0.00 10.39
CA GLY A 14 -2.73 1.19 9.56
C GLY A 14 -3.66 1.34 8.37
N PHE A 15 -4.50 0.35 8.04
CA PHE A 15 -5.57 0.50 7.04
C PHE A 15 -6.84 1.11 7.65
N ALA A 16 -7.55 1.92 6.87
CA ALA A 16 -8.82 2.53 7.23
C ALA A 16 -9.92 1.47 7.38
N LYS A 17 -10.57 1.47 8.55
CA LYS A 17 -11.66 0.55 8.88
C LYS A 17 -12.84 0.70 7.92
N GLY A 18 -13.47 -0.41 7.56
CA GLY A 18 -14.61 -0.43 6.63
C GLY A 18 -15.30 -1.78 6.60
N ASP A 19 -16.30 -1.89 5.74
CA ASP A 19 -17.17 -3.07 5.65
C ASP A 19 -16.37 -4.30 5.19
N TRP A 20 -15.25 -4.06 4.50
CA TRP A 20 -14.27 -5.05 4.08
C TRP A 20 -13.63 -5.89 5.21
N GLN A 21 -13.73 -5.46 6.47
CA GLN A 21 -13.26 -6.26 7.62
C GLN A 21 -14.26 -7.31 8.08
N ASN A 22 -15.56 -7.07 7.83
CA ASN A 22 -16.65 -7.95 8.24
C ASN A 22 -17.13 -8.84 7.10
N GLU A 23 -17.03 -8.37 5.86
CA GLU A 23 -17.41 -9.09 4.63
C GLU A 23 -16.35 -8.95 3.54
N VAL A 24 -16.36 -9.84 2.55
CA VAL A 24 -15.42 -9.79 1.42
C VAL A 24 -15.80 -8.63 0.49
N ASN A 25 -15.29 -7.43 0.79
CA ASN A 25 -15.59 -6.21 0.06
C ASN A 25 -14.32 -5.47 -0.40
N VAL A 26 -13.66 -6.01 -1.42
CA VAL A 26 -12.40 -5.47 -1.97
C VAL A 26 -12.58 -4.05 -2.53
N ARG A 27 -13.78 -3.70 -2.99
CA ARG A 27 -14.09 -2.37 -3.55
C ARG A 27 -13.98 -1.28 -2.49
N ASP A 28 -14.59 -1.50 -1.31
CA ASP A 28 -14.52 -0.57 -0.19
C ASP A 28 -13.08 -0.43 0.33
N PHE A 29 -12.35 -1.55 0.43
CA PHE A 29 -10.96 -1.55 0.87
C PHE A 29 -10.07 -0.63 0.02
N ILE A 30 -10.10 -0.80 -1.31
CA ILE A 30 -9.30 0.02 -2.22
C ILE A 30 -9.75 1.48 -2.13
N GLN A 31 -11.05 1.73 -2.12
CA GLN A 31 -11.55 3.10 -2.13
C GLN A 31 -11.19 3.88 -0.86
N LYS A 32 -11.15 3.23 0.31
CA LYS A 32 -10.76 3.87 1.58
C LYS A 32 -9.26 4.00 1.78
N ASN A 33 -8.46 3.09 1.21
CA ASN A 33 -7.01 3.01 1.48
C ASN A 33 -6.13 3.50 0.32
N TYR A 34 -6.70 3.67 -0.87
CA TYR A 34 -5.96 4.12 -2.04
C TYR A 34 -5.70 5.62 -1.99
N THR A 35 -4.49 5.99 -1.58
CA THR A 35 -4.01 7.37 -1.70
C THR A 35 -3.72 7.66 -3.17
N ARG A 36 -4.58 8.47 -3.81
CA ARG A 36 -4.29 8.96 -5.16
C ARG A 36 -3.03 9.81 -5.13
N MET A 37 -1.94 9.27 -5.64
CA MET A 37 -0.73 10.05 -5.85
C MET A 37 -0.97 11.03 -7.00
N LYS A 38 -1.09 12.33 -6.69
CA LYS A 38 -0.96 13.38 -7.70
C LYS A 38 0.52 13.52 -8.04
N VAL A 39 0.94 12.99 -9.19
CA VAL A 39 2.26 13.30 -9.75
C VAL A 39 2.21 14.75 -10.26
N THR A 40 2.51 15.70 -9.39
CA THR A 40 2.77 17.09 -9.78
C THR A 40 4.24 17.28 -10.17
N ASN A 41 5.15 16.44 -9.67
CA ASN A 41 6.54 16.36 -10.14
C ASN A 41 7.09 14.93 -9.93
N PRO A 42 7.50 14.19 -10.99
CA PRO A 42 7.92 12.79 -10.91
C PRO A 42 9.35 12.59 -10.35
N SER A 43 9.77 13.39 -9.37
CA SER A 43 11.13 13.29 -8.78
C SER A 43 11.41 11.93 -8.13
N TRP A 44 10.37 11.20 -7.71
CA TRP A 44 10.49 9.84 -7.17
C TRP A 44 10.64 8.78 -8.27
N LEU A 45 10.00 8.98 -9.43
CA LEU A 45 10.16 8.14 -10.62
C LEU A 45 11.53 8.32 -11.27
N ALA A 46 12.07 9.55 -11.21
CA ALA A 46 13.40 9.86 -11.75
C ALA A 46 14.53 9.06 -11.08
N GLN A 47 14.38 8.71 -9.80
CA GLN A 47 15.34 7.88 -9.06
C GLN A 47 15.27 6.40 -9.45
N LEU A 48 14.11 5.91 -9.88
CA LEU A 48 13.91 4.53 -10.34
C LEU A 48 14.40 4.31 -11.78
N THR A 49 14.39 5.36 -12.60
CA THR A 49 14.89 5.30 -13.99
C THR A 49 16.37 5.57 -14.13
N ARG A 50 17.04 6.05 -13.08
CA ARG A 50 18.49 6.26 -13.11
C ARG A 50 19.13 4.94 -12.70
N PRO A 51 19.75 4.16 -13.62
CA PRO A 51 20.52 3.01 -13.20
C PRO A 51 21.55 3.48 -12.16
N PRO A 52 21.76 2.75 -11.05
CA PRO A 52 22.88 3.04 -10.17
C PRO A 52 24.11 3.10 -11.07
N SER A 53 24.81 4.23 -11.08
CA SER A 53 25.95 4.45 -11.96
C SER A 53 26.95 3.33 -11.72
N CYS A 54 26.95 2.36 -12.63
CA CYS A 54 27.96 1.33 -12.71
C CYS A 54 29.27 2.05 -12.98
N GLY A 55 30.16 2.06 -11.99
CA GLY A 55 31.54 2.50 -12.11
C GLY A 55 31.76 4.00 -11.88
N THR A 56 32.37 4.33 -10.76
CA THR A 56 33.67 5.00 -10.81
C THR A 56 34.52 4.36 -9.71
N ALA A 57 35.66 3.81 -10.15
CA ALA A 57 36.70 3.21 -9.33
C ALA A 57 37.40 4.26 -8.45
#